data_AF-A0A832XIE1-F1
#
_entry.id   AF-A0A832XIE1-F1
#
_cell.length_a   1.000
_cell.length_b   1.000
_cell.length_c   1.000
_cell.angle_alpha   90.00
_cell.angle_beta   90.00
_cell.angle_gamma   90.00
#
_symmetry.space_group_name_H-M   'P 1'
#
loop_
_entity.id
_entity.type
_entity.pdbx_description
1 polymer ?
#
loop_
_entity_poly.entity_id
_entity_poly.type
_entity_poly.pdbx_seq_one_letter_code
_entity_poly.pdbx_strand_id
1 'polypeptide(L)'
;MGKSKQQSVKLPKLNLKYTIGIVAALVAAIYIISATQYTFLDFATILGFIIIGAISRIPERFAPISIGIELISVFTFVSAIKYSPLVGALVGVAAFTISGYYTFYGPQDILVADIGFIVFAFLAPIMFAFFGGNIGFAAIALTLTYDIITGIFYYFGGHGFIGVARFTAVHTTANFFIISYLGARLLGI
;
A
#
# COMPACT_ATOMS: atom_id res chain seq x y z
N MET A 1 -31.66 -0.90 -22.92
CA MET A 1 -30.75 0.00 -22.16
C MET A 1 -31.13 -0.04 -20.69
N GLY A 2 -30.61 -1.03 -19.96
CA GLY A 2 -30.82 -1.14 -18.51
C GLY A 2 -29.83 -0.24 -17.80
N LYS A 3 -30.32 0.83 -17.16
CA LYS A 3 -29.51 1.66 -16.25
C LYS A 3 -28.99 0.74 -15.14
N SER A 4 -27.67 0.52 -15.08
CA SER A 4 -27.04 -0.11 -13.93
C SER A 4 -27.44 0.68 -12.70
N LYS A 5 -28.21 0.07 -11.79
CA LYS A 5 -28.42 0.63 -10.46
C LYS A 5 -27.04 0.80 -9.85
N GLN A 6 -26.54 2.04 -9.82
CA GLN A 6 -25.53 2.44 -8.87
C GLN A 6 -26.13 2.08 -7.51
N GLN A 7 -25.74 0.93 -6.96
CA GLN A 7 -26.00 0.63 -5.58
C GLN A 7 -25.36 1.78 -4.81
N SER A 8 -26.19 2.61 -4.19
CA SER A 8 -25.73 3.53 -3.18
C SER A 8 -25.18 2.66 -2.05
N VAL A 9 -23.89 2.33 -2.13
CA VAL A 9 -23.18 1.60 -1.09
C VAL A 9 -23.33 2.48 0.15
N LYS A 10 -24.18 2.04 1.08
CA LYS A 10 -24.26 2.65 2.41
C LYS A 10 -22.88 2.44 3.00
N LEU A 11 -22.08 3.51 3.04
CA LEU A 11 -20.80 3.50 3.73
C LEU A 11 -21.05 2.92 5.13
N PRO A 12 -20.26 1.92 5.57
CA PRO A 12 -20.35 1.43 6.93
C PRO A 12 -20.30 2.65 7.85
N LYS A 13 -21.25 2.77 8.79
CA LYS A 13 -21.24 3.85 9.77
C LYS A 13 -19.89 3.77 10.48
N LEU A 14 -19.02 4.74 10.19
CA LEU A 14 -17.67 4.79 10.69
C LEU A 14 -17.71 4.69 12.22
N ASN A 15 -17.18 3.62 12.79
CA ASN A 15 -16.95 3.61 14.23
C ASN A 15 -15.64 4.36 14.49
N LEU A 16 -15.73 5.69 14.36
CA LEU A 16 -14.62 6.66 14.38
C LEU A 16 -13.64 6.41 15.54
N LYS A 17 -14.14 5.90 16.67
CA LYS A 17 -13.34 5.55 17.85
C LYS A 17 -12.33 4.43 17.60
N TYR A 18 -12.69 3.38 16.87
CA TYR A 18 -11.78 2.27 16.59
C TYR A 18 -10.73 2.64 15.54
N THR A 19 -11.11 3.40 14.51
CA THR A 19 -10.18 3.91 13.49
C THR A 19 -9.11 4.81 14.09
N ILE A 20 -9.49 5.73 14.98
CA ILE A 20 -8.53 6.59 15.70
C ILE A 20 -7.59 5.74 16.56
N GLY A 21 -8.10 4.70 17.22
CA GLY A 21 -7.29 3.79 18.04
C GLY A 21 -6.23 3.02 17.24
N ILE A 22 -6.59 2.47 16.07
CA ILE A 22 -5.67 1.74 15.19
C ILE A 22 -4.60 2.68 14.62
N VAL A 23 -5.01 3.86 14.12
CA VAL A 23 -4.06 4.85 13.58
C VAL A 23 -3.14 5.38 14.68
N ALA A 24 -3.66 5.66 15.88
CA ALA A 24 -2.85 6.09 17.01
C ALA A 24 -1.85 5.00 17.44
N ALA A 25 -2.25 3.73 17.44
CA ALA A 25 -1.35 2.61 17.73
C ALA A 25 -0.26 2.46 16.68
N LEU A 26 -0.58 2.61 15.39
CA LEU A 26 0.39 2.57 14.28
C LEU A 26 1.38 3.75 14.36
N VAL A 27 0.88 4.98 14.60
CA VAL A 27 1.72 6.17 14.78
C VAL A 27 2.61 6.05 16.02
N ALA A 28 2.08 5.52 17.13
CA ALA A 28 2.87 5.25 18.33
C ALA A 28 3.94 4.18 18.09
N ALA A 29 3.64 3.11 17.36
CA ALA A 29 4.62 2.09 16.98
C ALA A 29 5.74 2.68 16.11
N ILE A 30 5.38 3.50 15.12
CA ILE A 30 6.35 4.22 14.27
C ILE A 30 7.21 5.17 15.11
N TYR A 31 6.61 5.90 16.05
CA TYR A 31 7.34 6.80 16.95
C TYR A 31 8.30 6.04 17.87
N ILE A 32 7.88 4.92 18.47
CA ILE A 32 8.72 4.11 19.36
C ILE A 32 9.90 3.50 18.59
N ILE A 33 9.65 2.96 17.39
CA ILE A 33 10.71 2.40 16.53
C ILE A 33 11.67 3.51 16.08
N SER A 34 11.14 4.68 15.73
CA SER A 34 11.98 5.79 15.27
C SER A 34 12.76 6.45 16.40
N ALA A 35 12.19 6.60 17.59
CA ALA A 35 12.85 7.18 18.75
C ALA A 35 14.02 6.34 19.28
N THR A 36 14.08 5.05 18.92
CA THR A 36 15.14 4.13 19.38
C THR A 36 16.21 3.86 18.32
N GLN A 37 15.93 4.11 17.03
CA GLN A 37 16.80 3.69 15.92
C GLN A 37 17.04 4.73 14.84
N TYR A 38 16.23 5.79 14.73
CA TYR A 38 16.27 6.74 13.62
C TYR A 38 16.31 8.20 14.09
N THR A 39 16.64 9.12 13.19
CA THR A 39 16.65 10.55 13.50
C THR A 39 15.22 11.11 13.53
N PHE A 40 15.04 12.29 14.14
CA PHE A 40 13.76 13.00 14.07
C PHE A 40 13.34 13.33 12.63
N LEU A 41 14.30 13.60 11.74
CA LEU A 41 14.02 13.87 10.33
C LEU A 41 13.52 12.62 9.59
N ASP A 42 14.06 11.45 9.93
CA ASP A 42 13.58 10.17 9.39
C ASP A 42 12.14 9.88 9.85
N PHE A 43 11.84 10.13 11.13
CA PHE A 43 10.49 10.04 11.65
C PHE A 43 9.51 10.96 10.89
N ALA A 44 9.89 12.23 10.69
CA ALA A 44 9.09 13.18 9.92
C ALA A 44 8.90 12.74 8.46
N THR A 45 9.93 12.13 7.86
CA THR A 45 9.86 11.57 6.49
C THR A 45 8.88 10.40 6.42
N ILE A 46 8.96 9.46 7.35
CA ILE A 46 8.05 8.30 7.45
C ILE A 46 6.60 8.76 7.64
N LEU A 47 6.36 9.75 8.51
CA LEU A 47 5.04 10.35 8.67
C LEU A 47 4.56 11.01 7.38
N GLY A 48 5.44 11.75 6.70
CA GLY A 48 5.14 12.38 5.41
C GLY A 48 4.70 11.36 4.36
N PHE A 49 5.42 10.23 4.27
CA PHE A 49 5.06 9.11 3.39
C PHE A 49 3.67 8.54 3.68
N ILE A 50 3.32 8.35 4.96
CA ILE A 50 1.99 7.86 5.35
C ILE A 50 0.90 8.85 4.94
N ILE A 51 1.10 10.14 5.25
CA ILE A 51 0.13 11.19 4.97
C ILE A 51 -0.08 11.34 3.46
N ILE A 52 1.00 11.45 2.68
CA ILE A 52 0.92 11.62 1.23
C ILE A 52 0.33 10.35 0.58
N GLY A 53 0.77 9.17 1.01
CA GLY A 53 0.21 7.89 0.56
C GLY A 53 -1.29 7.80 0.80
N ALA A 54 -1.75 8.11 2.02
CA ALA A 54 -3.16 8.10 2.36
C ALA A 54 -3.97 9.14 1.56
N ILE A 55 -3.46 10.37 1.44
CA ILE A 55 -4.14 11.44 0.69
C ILE A 55 -4.26 11.09 -0.80
N SER A 56 -3.24 10.46 -1.38
CA SER A 56 -3.22 10.12 -2.81
C SER A 56 -4.34 9.17 -3.24
N ARG A 57 -4.92 8.43 -2.28
CA ARG A 57 -6.06 7.53 -2.49
C ARG A 57 -7.42 8.15 -2.26
N ILE A 58 -7.51 9.33 -1.62
CA ILE A 58 -8.79 10.01 -1.41
C ILE A 58 -9.55 10.26 -2.73
N PRO A 59 -8.90 10.61 -3.86
CA PRO A 59 -9.59 10.72 -5.15
C PRO A 59 -10.32 9.46 -5.59
N GLU A 60 -9.89 8.28 -5.12
CA GLU A 60 -10.56 7.00 -5.42
C GLU A 60 -12.02 7.03 -5.00
N ARG A 61 -12.35 7.75 -3.92
CA ARG A 61 -13.74 7.95 -3.48
C ARG A 61 -14.67 8.46 -4.59
N PHE A 62 -14.14 9.25 -5.52
CA PHE A 62 -14.91 9.88 -6.59
C PHE A 62 -14.79 9.13 -7.92
N ALA A 63 -13.66 8.48 -8.18
CA ALA A 63 -13.45 7.60 -9.32
C ALA A 63 -12.38 6.55 -8.97
N PRO A 64 -12.62 5.24 -9.19
CA PRO A 64 -11.65 4.19 -8.85
C PRO A 64 -10.42 4.28 -9.77
N ILE A 65 -9.45 5.10 -9.37
CA ILE A 65 -8.20 5.35 -10.09
C ILE A 65 -7.10 4.62 -9.34
N SER A 66 -6.33 3.80 -10.04
CA SER A 66 -5.27 3.00 -9.42
C SER A 66 -4.25 3.87 -8.70
N ILE A 67 -3.83 5.01 -9.29
CA ILE A 67 -2.67 5.89 -8.97
C ILE A 67 -2.32 6.05 -7.48
N GLY A 68 -3.30 6.09 -6.59
CA GLY A 68 -3.03 6.24 -5.16
C GLY A 68 -2.45 4.98 -4.51
N ILE A 69 -2.80 3.78 -5.00
CA ILE A 69 -2.26 2.49 -4.55
C ILE A 69 -0.75 2.42 -4.83
N GLU A 70 -0.33 2.95 -5.98
CA GLU A 70 1.06 2.94 -6.41
C GLU A 70 1.93 3.86 -5.56
N LEU A 71 1.42 5.01 -5.11
CA LEU A 71 2.17 5.87 -4.20
C LEU A 71 2.38 5.22 -2.84
N ILE A 72 1.37 4.51 -2.31
CA ILE A 72 1.57 3.70 -1.09
C ILE A 72 2.64 2.64 -1.33
N SER A 73 2.57 1.92 -2.45
CA SER A 73 3.54 0.89 -2.81
C SER A 73 4.97 1.43 -2.91
N VAL A 74 5.15 2.61 -3.51
CA VAL A 74 6.45 3.32 -3.57
C VAL A 74 6.96 3.62 -2.17
N PHE A 75 6.14 4.24 -1.32
CA PHE A 75 6.59 4.64 0.02
C PHE A 75 6.86 3.44 0.92
N THR A 76 6.08 2.36 0.80
CA THR A 76 6.37 1.07 1.45
C THR A 76 7.71 0.52 0.98
N PHE A 77 7.95 0.47 -0.33
CA PHE A 77 9.20 -0.04 -0.91
C PHE A 77 10.43 0.74 -0.42
N VAL A 78 10.38 2.07 -0.54
CA VAL A 78 11.46 2.97 -0.11
C VAL A 78 11.72 2.81 1.38
N SER A 79 10.67 2.79 2.19
CA SER A 79 10.81 2.66 3.65
C SER A 79 11.34 1.30 4.08
N ALA A 80 10.96 0.24 3.36
CA ALA A 80 11.44 -1.12 3.60
C ALA A 80 12.95 -1.24 3.33
N ILE A 81 13.44 -0.63 2.26
CA ILE A 81 14.85 -0.66 1.87
C ILE A 81 15.70 0.28 2.72
N LYS A 82 15.24 1.51 2.93
CA LYS A 82 16.02 2.57 3.58
C LYS A 82 16.09 2.44 5.10
N TYR A 83 15.00 2.00 5.71
CA TYR A 83 14.87 1.94 7.17
C TYR A 83 14.87 0.48 7.64
N SER A 84 13.78 -0.25 7.36
CA SER A 84 13.69 -1.69 7.58
C SER A 84 12.36 -2.24 7.04
N PRO A 85 12.26 -3.56 6.78
CA PRO A 85 11.00 -4.23 6.46
C PRO A 85 9.81 -3.83 7.35
N LEU A 86 10.05 -3.73 8.67
CA LEU A 86 9.02 -3.39 9.64
C LEU A 86 8.49 -1.96 9.44
N VAL A 87 9.39 -0.99 9.20
CA VAL A 87 9.00 0.39 8.92
C VAL A 87 8.21 0.47 7.60
N GLY A 88 8.66 -0.25 6.56
CA GLY A 88 7.92 -0.36 5.31
C GLY A 88 6.50 -0.89 5.51
N ALA A 89 6.35 -1.96 6.29
CA ALA A 89 5.05 -2.56 6.59
C ALA A 89 4.13 -1.57 7.30
N LEU A 90 4.65 -0.84 8.30
CA LEU A 90 3.89 0.19 9.01
C LEU A 90 3.45 1.33 8.10
N VAL A 91 4.31 1.77 7.17
CA VAL A 91 3.95 2.81 6.19
C VAL A 91 2.82 2.34 5.28
N GLY A 92 2.93 1.13 4.73
CA GLY A 92 1.92 0.56 3.84
C GLY A 92 0.57 0.37 4.53
N VAL A 93 0.58 -0.32 5.68
CA VAL A 93 -0.63 -0.59 6.48
C VAL A 93 -1.27 0.72 6.95
N ALA A 94 -0.51 1.65 7.52
CA ALA A 94 -1.09 2.91 8.00
C ALA A 94 -1.69 3.73 6.85
N ALA A 95 -0.96 3.90 5.75
CA ALA A 95 -1.46 4.68 4.62
C ALA A 95 -2.71 4.04 3.98
N PHE A 96 -2.72 2.71 3.82
CA PHE A 96 -3.85 1.99 3.24
C PHE A 96 -5.04 1.97 4.18
N THR A 97 -4.84 1.62 5.46
CA THR A 97 -5.91 1.59 6.46
C THR A 97 -6.57 2.96 6.59
N ILE A 98 -5.78 4.04 6.72
CA ILE A 98 -6.32 5.42 6.82
C ILE A 98 -7.19 5.73 5.60
N SER A 99 -6.66 5.56 4.40
CA SER A 99 -7.38 5.88 3.16
C SER A 99 -8.56 4.94 2.86
N GLY A 100 -8.44 3.66 3.22
CA GLY A 100 -9.45 2.62 3.06
C GLY A 100 -10.75 2.98 3.76
N TYR A 101 -10.67 3.60 4.93
CA TYR A 101 -11.84 4.11 5.65
C TYR A 101 -12.54 5.29 4.98
N TYR A 102 -11.84 6.07 4.14
CA TYR A 102 -12.40 7.22 3.42
C TYR A 102 -12.85 6.87 1.99
N THR A 103 -12.63 5.63 1.55
CA THR A 103 -12.93 5.14 0.20
C THR A 103 -14.00 4.04 0.27
N PHE A 104 -14.22 3.29 -0.81
CA PHE A 104 -15.31 2.31 -0.95
C PHE A 104 -14.98 0.90 -0.42
N TYR A 105 -13.83 0.70 0.23
CA TYR A 105 -13.38 -0.61 0.68
C TYR A 105 -14.14 -1.11 1.92
N GLY A 106 -14.46 -2.40 1.93
CA GLY A 106 -14.96 -3.07 3.11
C GLY A 106 -13.84 -3.39 4.11
N PRO A 107 -14.17 -3.68 5.39
CA PRO A 107 -13.17 -4.09 6.39
C PRO A 107 -12.33 -5.31 5.97
N GLN A 108 -12.93 -6.25 5.24
CA GLN A 108 -12.23 -7.43 4.72
C GLN A 108 -11.20 -7.05 3.66
N ASP A 109 -11.53 -6.14 2.75
CA ASP A 109 -10.60 -5.70 1.69
C ASP A 109 -9.41 -4.95 2.27
N ILE A 110 -9.65 -4.13 3.30
CA ILE A 110 -8.60 -3.44 4.05
C ILE A 110 -7.65 -4.45 4.70
N LEU A 111 -8.20 -5.48 5.38
CA LEU A 111 -7.39 -6.51 6.01
C LEU A 111 -6.53 -7.29 4.99
N VAL A 112 -7.10 -7.67 3.85
CA VAL A 112 -6.35 -8.38 2.79
C VAL A 112 -5.23 -7.50 2.24
N ALA A 113 -5.50 -6.22 1.99
CA ALA A 113 -4.49 -5.29 1.53
C ALA A 113 -3.39 -5.04 2.58
N ASP A 114 -3.73 -4.89 3.86
CA ASP A 114 -2.77 -4.71 4.94
C ASP A 114 -1.81 -5.91 5.04
N ILE A 115 -2.34 -7.14 4.99
CA ILE A 115 -1.53 -8.37 4.93
C ILE A 115 -0.61 -8.33 3.71
N GLY A 116 -1.15 -7.91 2.57
CA GLY A 116 -0.37 -7.74 1.36
C GLY A 116 0.78 -6.74 1.55
N PHE A 117 0.55 -5.57 2.14
CA PHE A 117 1.61 -4.56 2.38
C PHE A 117 2.67 -5.05 3.37
N ILE A 118 2.30 -5.86 4.36
CA ILE A 118 3.27 -6.54 5.22
C ILE A 118 4.17 -7.44 4.39
N VAL A 119 3.59 -8.32 3.57
CA VAL A 119 4.38 -9.21 2.70
C VAL A 119 5.25 -8.43 1.72
N PHE A 120 4.69 -7.40 1.10
CA PHE A 120 5.38 -6.51 0.16
C PHE A 120 6.60 -5.85 0.82
N ALA A 121 6.45 -5.30 2.03
CA ALA A 121 7.56 -4.65 2.73
C ALA A 121 8.68 -5.62 3.11
N PHE A 122 8.36 -6.85 3.52
CA PHE A 122 9.36 -7.85 3.87
C PHE A 122 10.08 -8.43 2.65
N LEU A 123 9.40 -8.55 1.52
CA LEU A 123 10.01 -9.02 0.28
C LEU A 123 10.80 -7.92 -0.44
N ALA A 124 10.48 -6.64 -0.25
CA ALA A 124 11.13 -5.53 -0.95
C ALA A 124 12.67 -5.55 -0.88
N PRO A 125 13.34 -5.60 0.29
CA PRO A 125 14.80 -5.64 0.34
C PRO A 125 15.38 -6.95 -0.21
N ILE A 126 14.67 -8.07 -0.08
CA ILE A 126 15.08 -9.37 -0.62
C ILE A 126 15.12 -9.32 -2.16
N MET A 127 14.04 -8.83 -2.77
CA MET A 127 13.94 -8.69 -4.23
C MET A 127 14.95 -7.67 -4.75
N PHE A 128 15.10 -6.54 -4.06
CA PHE A 128 16.08 -5.52 -4.43
C PHE A 128 17.51 -6.07 -4.40
N ALA A 129 17.88 -6.82 -3.37
CA ALA A 129 19.19 -7.47 -3.28
C ALA A 129 19.38 -8.57 -4.34
N PHE A 130 18.36 -9.41 -4.56
CA PHE A 130 18.40 -10.51 -5.54
C PHE A 130 18.67 -10.01 -6.97
N PHE A 131 18.09 -8.88 -7.35
CA PHE A 131 18.33 -8.26 -8.65
C PHE A 131 19.50 -7.27 -8.68
N GLY A 132 20.42 -7.34 -7.71
CA GLY A 132 21.64 -6.52 -7.69
C GLY A 132 21.38 -5.02 -7.61
N GLY A 133 20.30 -4.60 -6.96
CA GLY A 133 19.90 -3.20 -6.85
C GLY A 133 19.12 -2.65 -8.04
N ASN A 134 18.69 -3.49 -8.98
CA ASN A 134 17.83 -3.04 -10.08
C ASN A 134 16.38 -2.82 -9.58
N ILE A 135 16.01 -1.56 -9.35
CA ILE A 135 14.68 -1.18 -8.84
C ILE A 135 13.55 -1.66 -9.74
N GLY A 136 13.71 -1.58 -11.07
CA GLY A 136 12.65 -1.94 -12.00
C GLY A 136 12.31 -3.43 -11.95
N PHE A 137 13.32 -4.30 -11.97
CA PHE A 137 13.10 -5.73 -11.82
C PHE A 137 12.61 -6.11 -10.42
N ALA A 138 13.12 -5.45 -9.38
CA ALA A 138 12.62 -5.63 -8.02
C ALA A 138 11.14 -5.25 -7.91
N ALA A 139 10.73 -4.13 -8.49
CA ALA A 139 9.34 -3.67 -8.51
C ALA A 139 8.42 -4.67 -9.23
N ILE A 140 8.82 -5.15 -10.42
CA ILE A 140 8.04 -6.15 -11.16
C ILE A 140 7.87 -7.44 -10.35
N ALA A 141 8.97 -8.03 -9.88
CA ALA A 141 8.94 -9.29 -9.14
C ALA A 141 8.15 -9.17 -7.83
N LEU A 142 8.31 -8.03 -7.14
CA LEU A 142 7.63 -7.76 -5.90
C LEU A 142 6.12 -7.59 -6.10
N THR A 143 5.70 -6.76 -7.06
CA THR A 143 4.27 -6.54 -7.33
C THR A 143 3.60 -7.82 -7.82
N LEU A 144 4.25 -8.60 -8.70
CA LEU A 144 3.71 -9.90 -9.12
C LEU A 144 3.52 -10.86 -7.95
N THR A 145 4.52 -10.97 -7.07
CA THR A 145 4.44 -11.87 -5.91
C THR A 145 3.33 -11.44 -4.96
N TYR A 146 3.24 -10.16 -4.65
CA TYR A 146 2.19 -9.56 -3.83
C TYR A 146 0.79 -9.75 -4.45
N ASP A 147 0.64 -9.50 -5.75
CA ASP A 147 -0.64 -9.61 -6.46
C ASP A 147 -1.10 -11.06 -6.61
N ILE A 148 -0.18 -12.02 -6.72
CA ILE A 148 -0.52 -13.45 -6.68
C ILE A 148 -1.07 -13.80 -5.30
N ILE A 149 -0.38 -13.39 -4.23
CA ILE A 149 -0.80 -13.70 -2.85
C ILE A 149 -2.16 -13.07 -2.55
N THR A 150 -2.32 -11.76 -2.80
CA THR A 150 -3.59 -11.06 -2.59
C THR A 150 -4.68 -11.53 -3.55
N GLY A 151 -4.33 -11.85 -4.79
CA GLY A 151 -5.21 -12.42 -5.80
C GLY A 151 -5.82 -13.76 -5.40
N ILE A 152 -5.08 -14.62 -4.68
CA ILE A 152 -5.61 -15.87 -4.09
C ILE A 152 -6.73 -15.53 -3.10
N PHE A 153 -6.51 -14.57 -2.19
CA PHE A 153 -7.54 -14.15 -1.23
C PHE A 153 -8.77 -13.55 -1.93
N TYR A 154 -8.59 -12.71 -2.95
CA TYR A 154 -9.69 -12.16 -3.72
C TYR A 154 -10.46 -13.23 -4.53
N TYR A 155 -9.76 -14.22 -5.08
CA TYR A 155 -10.39 -15.33 -5.78
C TYR A 155 -11.31 -16.14 -4.85
N PHE A 156 -10.83 -16.49 -3.65
CA PHE A 156 -11.67 -17.16 -2.63
C PHE A 156 -12.79 -16.24 -2.08
N GLY A 157 -12.64 -14.92 -2.20
CA GLY A 157 -13.67 -13.93 -1.91
C GLY A 157 -14.75 -13.77 -3.00
N GLY A 158 -14.65 -14.51 -4.12
CA GLY A 158 -15.65 -14.51 -5.20
C GLY A 158 -15.29 -13.64 -6.41
N HIS A 159 -14.09 -13.08 -6.48
CA HIS A 159 -13.62 -12.36 -7.66
C HIS A 159 -13.21 -13.31 -8.80
N GLY A 160 -13.57 -12.97 -10.04
CA GLY A 160 -13.22 -13.79 -11.21
C GLY A 160 -11.73 -13.74 -11.55
N PHE A 161 -11.15 -14.89 -11.89
CA PHE A 161 -9.72 -15.04 -12.25
C PHE A 161 -9.23 -14.03 -13.31
N ILE A 162 -10.03 -13.82 -14.38
CA ILE A 162 -9.68 -12.87 -15.45
C ILE A 162 -9.61 -11.43 -14.91
N GLY A 163 -10.47 -11.08 -13.95
CA GLY A 163 -10.44 -9.77 -13.30
C GLY A 163 -9.17 -9.56 -12.48
N VAL A 164 -8.79 -10.58 -11.69
CA VAL A 164 -7.56 -10.58 -10.90
C VAL A 164 -6.34 -10.46 -11.82
N ALA A 165 -6.24 -11.27 -12.87
CA ALA A 165 -5.12 -11.23 -13.80
C ALA A 165 -4.98 -9.87 -14.53
N ARG A 166 -6.10 -9.25 -14.92
CA ARG A 166 -6.09 -7.91 -15.53
C ARG A 166 -5.61 -6.85 -14.54
N PHE A 167 -6.10 -6.90 -13.30
CA PHE A 167 -5.64 -6.00 -12.24
C PHE A 167 -4.14 -6.14 -12.02
N THR A 168 -3.64 -7.38 -11.87
CA THR A 168 -2.21 -7.66 -11.68
C THR A 168 -1.35 -7.08 -12.80
N ALA A 169 -1.76 -7.23 -14.07
CA ALA A 169 -1.00 -6.71 -15.20
C ALA A 169 -0.91 -5.17 -15.18
N VAL A 170 -2.03 -4.49 -14.93
CA VAL A 170 -2.07 -3.02 -14.85
C VAL A 170 -1.28 -2.53 -13.64
N HIS A 171 -1.49 -3.15 -12.48
CA HIS A 171 -0.85 -2.79 -11.23
C HIS A 171 0.68 -3.01 -11.27
N THR A 172 1.14 -4.13 -11.83
CA THR A 172 2.57 -4.40 -12.06
C THR A 172 3.19 -3.35 -12.98
N THR A 173 2.50 -3.01 -14.06
CA THR A 173 3.00 -1.99 -15.00
C THR A 173 3.09 -0.62 -14.34
N ALA A 174 2.06 -0.22 -13.61
CA ALA A 174 2.01 1.06 -12.91
C ALA A 174 3.11 1.14 -11.83
N ASN A 175 3.24 0.10 -11.00
CA ASN A 175 4.29 0.00 -9.98
C ASN A 175 5.69 -0.01 -10.60
N PHE A 176 5.90 -0.72 -11.72
CA PHE A 176 7.18 -0.67 -12.43
C PHE A 176 7.56 0.77 -12.75
N PHE A 177 6.69 1.55 -13.40
CA PHE A 177 7.02 2.92 -13.79
C PHE A 177 7.24 3.83 -12.58
N ILE A 178 6.33 3.79 -11.61
CA ILE A 178 6.37 4.75 -10.49
C ILE A 178 7.44 4.40 -9.46
N ILE A 179 7.70 3.12 -9.17
CA ILE A 179 8.77 2.71 -8.24
C ILE A 179 10.12 2.91 -8.93
N SER A 180 10.26 2.57 -10.22
CA SER A 180 11.51 2.82 -10.96
C SER A 180 11.84 4.31 -11.04
N TYR A 181 10.83 5.18 -11.16
CA TYR A 181 11.06 6.62 -11.24
C TYR A 181 11.15 7.28 -9.86
N LEU A 182 10.07 7.24 -9.09
CA LEU A 182 9.97 7.93 -7.80
C LEU A 182 10.73 7.19 -6.70
N GLY A 183 10.67 5.86 -6.68
CA GLY A 183 11.42 5.05 -5.71
C GLY A 183 12.93 5.23 -5.83
N ALA A 184 13.47 5.24 -7.06
CA ALA A 184 14.88 5.53 -7.31
C ALA A 184 15.30 6.90 -6.79
N ARG A 185 14.52 7.94 -7.11
CA ARG A 185 14.76 9.31 -6.63
C ARG A 185 14.76 9.42 -5.11
N LEU A 186 13.85 8.73 -4.42
CA LEU A 186 13.73 8.76 -2.96
C LEU A 186 14.82 7.92 -2.26
N LEU A 187 15.37 6.90 -2.94
CA LEU A 187 16.51 6.12 -2.47
C LEU A 187 17.86 6.77 -2.82
N GLY A 188 17.88 7.75 -3.72
CA GLY A 188 19.09 8.48 -4.12
C GLY A 188 19.97 7.71 -5.11
N ILE A 189 19.36 6.87 -5.95
CA ILE A 189 20.04 6.06 -6.98
C ILE A 189 19.52 6.33 -8.39
#